data_AF-A0A4V6AUI3-F1
#
_entry.id   AF-A0A4V6AUI3-F1
#
_cell.length_a   1.000
_cell.length_b   1.000
_cell.length_c   1.000
_cell.angle_alpha   90.00
_cell.angle_beta   90.00
_cell.angle_gamma   90.00
#
_symmetry.space_group_name_H-M   'P 1'
#
loop_
_entity.id
_entity.type
_entity.pdbx_description
1 polymer ?
#
loop_
_entity_poly.entity_id
_entity_poly.type
_entity_poly.pdbx_seq_one_letter_code
_entity_poly.pdbx_strand_id
1 'polypeptide(L)'
;MGCEASVSLAPTPPNEQENALENLTDALENLTDALKNLTDALENLTDALENLTDALKNLTDALKNLTDAFYNPTDVLENLRDSLENLTDALENLTDALENLTDALENLTDALKNLTDALENLTDALENLTDALKNLTDALKNLTDALKNLTDALKNLTDAFYNPTGVLENLRDVLENLTDVLENLRDSLETLTDVLENLTDVLENLTEVLENLRDSLENLTDSLENLTLENLTDALENLTDALENLTDAFYNPTDVLENLRDVLENPRDVLEIL
;
A
#
# COMPACT_ATOMS: atom_id res chain seq x y z
N MET A 1 -58.25 16.65 40.32
CA MET A 1 -57.69 15.52 39.54
C MET A 1 -56.92 16.13 38.38
N GLY A 2 -55.66 16.46 38.62
CA GLY A 2 -54.75 16.92 37.57
C GLY A 2 -54.02 15.70 37.03
N CYS A 3 -54.24 15.37 35.76
CA CYS A 3 -53.39 14.42 35.06
C CYS A 3 -52.09 15.17 34.71
N GLU A 4 -51.06 14.96 35.52
CA GLU A 4 -49.69 15.16 35.06
C GLU A 4 -49.42 14.08 34.01
N ALA A 5 -49.59 14.43 32.74
CA ALA A 5 -49.09 13.62 31.65
C ALA A 5 -47.57 13.79 31.65
N SER A 6 -46.89 12.92 32.38
CA SER A 6 -45.45 12.74 32.26
C SER A 6 -45.18 12.25 30.84
N VAL A 7 -44.83 13.16 29.93
CA VAL A 7 -44.32 12.80 28.62
C VAL A 7 -42.96 12.17 28.85
N SER A 8 -42.95 10.83 28.81
CA SER A 8 -41.73 10.03 28.79
C SER A 8 -40.98 10.40 27.52
N LEU A 9 -39.88 11.15 27.67
CA LEU A 9 -38.86 11.32 26.64
C LEU A 9 -38.42 9.93 26.22
N ALA A 10 -38.87 9.48 25.05
CA ALA A 10 -38.26 8.35 24.39
C ALA A 10 -36.82 8.76 24.06
N PRO A 11 -35.82 7.88 24.25
CA PRO A 11 -34.45 8.19 23.87
C PRO A 11 -34.44 8.56 22.39
N THR A 12 -33.86 9.72 22.07
CA THR A 12 -33.53 10.09 20.70
C THR A 12 -32.67 8.97 20.10
N PRO A 13 -32.98 8.48 18.89
CA PRO A 13 -32.14 7.49 18.23
C PRO A 13 -30.72 8.06 18.05
N PRO A 14 -29.67 7.22 18.00
CA PRO A 14 -28.31 7.69 17.75
C PRO A 14 -28.30 8.53 16.47
N ASN A 15 -27.62 9.68 16.51
CA ASN A 15 -27.58 10.61 15.39
C ASN A 15 -27.01 9.88 14.17
N GLU A 16 -27.81 9.59 13.14
CA GLU A 16 -27.35 8.91 11.93
C GLU A 16 -26.18 9.65 11.25
N GLN A 17 -26.05 10.97 11.50
CA GLN A 17 -24.90 11.76 11.08
C GLN A 17 -23.60 11.40 11.83
N GLU A 18 -23.66 11.08 13.12
CA GLU A 18 -22.51 10.68 13.93
C GLU A 18 -21.92 9.39 13.39
N ASN A 19 -22.75 8.37 13.21
CA ASN A 19 -22.34 7.09 12.66
C ASN A 19 -21.79 7.23 11.23
N ALA A 20 -22.40 8.08 10.39
CA ALA A 20 -21.96 8.24 9.00
C ALA A 20 -20.58 8.91 8.88
N LEU A 21 -20.32 9.91 9.73
CA LEU A 21 -19.04 10.61 9.74
C LEU A 21 -17.94 9.78 10.44
N GLU A 22 -18.27 9.08 11.52
CA GLU A 22 -17.37 8.12 12.18
C GLU A 22 -16.95 6.99 11.21
N ASN A 23 -17.91 6.41 10.48
CA ASN A 23 -17.62 5.41 9.46
C ASN A 23 -16.66 5.94 8.37
N LEU A 24 -16.73 7.23 8.03
CA LEU A 24 -15.82 7.85 7.07
C LEU A 24 -14.41 8.00 7.63
N THR A 25 -14.29 8.41 8.90
CA THR A 25 -13.00 8.46 9.59
C THR A 25 -12.36 7.08 9.61
N ASP A 26 -13.08 6.05 10.06
CA ASP A 26 -12.59 4.67 10.10
C ASP A 26 -12.18 4.16 8.72
N ALA A 27 -12.96 4.48 7.68
CA ALA A 27 -12.63 4.06 6.32
C ALA A 27 -11.35 4.71 5.79
N LEU A 28 -11.09 5.97 6.15
CA LEU A 28 -9.86 6.67 5.77
C LEU A 28 -8.65 6.19 6.57
N GLU A 29 -8.82 5.83 7.84
CA GLU A 29 -7.76 5.17 8.61
C GLU A 29 -7.39 3.82 7.99
N ASN A 30 -8.39 3.00 7.64
CA ASN A 30 -8.16 1.74 6.94
C ASN A 30 -7.44 1.93 5.59
N LEU A 31 -7.78 2.99 4.84
CA LEU A 31 -7.09 3.33 3.60
C LEU A 31 -5.62 3.71 3.85
N THR A 32 -5.38 4.48 4.92
CA THR A 32 -4.02 4.88 5.32
C THR A 32 -3.17 3.66 5.65
N ASP A 33 -3.71 2.72 6.44
CA ASP A 33 -3.02 1.47 6.79
C ASP A 33 -2.77 0.59 5.55
N ALA A 34 -3.75 0.50 4.64
CA ALA A 34 -3.59 -0.28 3.42
C ALA A 34 -2.51 0.29 2.49
N LEU A 35 -2.41 1.62 2.37
CA LEU A 35 -1.36 2.28 1.60
C LEU A 35 0.01 2.08 2.24
N LYS A 36 0.11 2.13 3.58
CA LYS A 36 1.36 1.83 4.27
C LYS A 36 1.83 0.40 4.01
N ASN A 37 0.93 -0.58 4.09
CA ASN A 37 1.26 -1.97 3.75
C ASN A 37 1.72 -2.11 2.29
N LEU A 38 1.15 -1.32 1.37
CA LEU A 38 1.61 -1.28 -0.03
C LEU A 38 3.01 -0.69 -0.15
N THR A 39 3.32 0.39 0.56
CA THR A 39 4.66 0.99 0.64
C THR A 39 5.68 -0.05 1.13
N ASP A 40 5.41 -0.72 2.24
CA ASP A 40 6.28 -1.76 2.80
C ASP A 40 6.50 -2.92 1.81
N ALA A 41 5.46 -3.32 1.08
CA ALA A 41 5.56 -4.38 0.07
C ALA A 41 6.41 -3.96 -1.15
N LEU A 42 6.35 -2.69 -1.56
CA LEU A 42 7.19 -2.15 -2.64
C LEU A 42 8.65 -2.04 -2.22
N GLU A 43 8.94 -1.68 -0.97
CA GLU A 43 10.30 -1.71 -0.43
C GLU A 43 10.87 -3.13 -0.43
N ASN A 44 10.12 -4.11 0.06
CA ASN A 44 10.55 -5.52 0.01
C ASN A 44 10.80 -6.01 -1.43
N LEU A 45 9.98 -5.58 -2.39
CA LEU A 45 10.19 -5.90 -3.81
C LEU A 45 11.47 -5.26 -4.35
N THR A 46 11.75 -4.02 -3.96
CA THR A 46 12.97 -3.29 -4.32
C THR A 46 14.20 -4.05 -3.82
N ASP A 47 14.23 -4.41 -2.53
CA ASP A 47 15.31 -5.20 -1.93
C ASP A 47 15.52 -6.56 -2.62
N ALA A 48 14.43 -7.23 -3.00
CA ALA A 48 14.51 -8.50 -3.72
C ALA A 48 15.12 -8.35 -5.13
N LEU A 49 14.81 -7.25 -5.83
CA LEU A 49 15.38 -6.94 -7.14
C LEU A 49 16.88 -6.57 -7.05
N GLU A 50 17.29 -5.87 -6.01
CA GLU A 50 18.70 -5.59 -5.74
C GLU A 50 19.48 -6.89 -5.49
N ASN A 51 18.96 -7.78 -4.63
CA ASN A 51 19.55 -9.09 -4.36
C ASN A 51 19.66 -9.95 -5.64
N LEU A 52 18.64 -9.93 -6.50
CA LEU A 52 18.69 -10.61 -7.79
C LEU A 52 19.79 -10.05 -8.70
N THR A 53 19.95 -8.73 -8.73
CA THR A 53 21.00 -8.06 -9.50
C THR A 53 22.40 -8.49 -9.04
N ASP A 54 22.63 -8.53 -7.73
CA ASP A 54 23.90 -8.98 -7.16
C ASP A 54 24.17 -10.47 -7.44
N ALA A 55 23.15 -11.32 -7.36
CA ALA A 55 23.29 -12.74 -7.69
C ALA A 55 23.66 -12.96 -9.17
N LEU A 56 23.05 -12.21 -10.09
CA LEU A 56 23.38 -12.26 -11.52
C LEU A 56 24.81 -11.80 -11.81
N LYS A 57 25.29 -10.79 -11.08
CA LYS A 57 26.69 -10.35 -11.18
C LYS A 57 27.65 -11.42 -10.70
N ASN A 58 27.38 -12.05 -9.55
CA ASN A 58 28.20 -13.14 -9.02
C ASN A 58 28.24 -14.33 -9.98
N LEU A 59 27.11 -14.66 -10.61
CA LEU A 59 27.04 -15.70 -11.65
C LEU A 59 27.93 -15.35 -12.85
N THR A 60 27.86 -14.10 -13.32
CA THR A 60 28.70 -13.61 -14.43
C THR A 60 30.19 -13.71 -14.11
N ASP A 61 30.61 -13.29 -12.91
CA ASP A 61 32.00 -13.38 -12.48
C ASP A 61 32.47 -14.85 -12.35
N ALA A 62 31.63 -15.74 -11.83
CA ALA A 62 31.94 -17.17 -11.73
C ALA A 62 32.11 -17.82 -13.13
N LEU A 63 31.27 -17.46 -14.09
CA LEU A 63 31.35 -17.94 -15.47
C LEU A 63 32.61 -17.45 -16.19
N LYS A 64 33.00 -16.20 -15.93
CA LYS A 64 34.27 -15.67 -16.43
C LYS A 64 35.46 -16.42 -15.84
N ASN A 65 35.49 -16.65 -14.53
CA ASN A 65 36.55 -17.42 -13.88
C ASN A 65 36.62 -18.87 -14.40
N LEU A 66 35.47 -19.46 -14.73
CA LEU A 66 35.42 -20.78 -15.36
C LEU A 66 36.05 -20.76 -16.75
N THR A 67 35.72 -19.75 -17.57
CA THR A 67 36.32 -19.54 -18.89
C THR A 67 37.84 -19.33 -18.79
N ASP A 68 38.30 -18.47 -17.88
CA ASP A 68 39.73 -18.19 -17.68
C ASP A 68 40.52 -19.44 -17.24
N ALA A 69 39.90 -20.32 -16.42
CA ALA A 69 40.50 -21.58 -15.99
C ALA A 69 40.78 -22.54 -17.17
N PHE A 70 40.00 -22.48 -18.26
CA PHE A 70 40.27 -23.28 -19.47
C PHE A 70 41.50 -22.81 -20.25
N TYR A 71 41.81 -21.51 -20.20
CA TYR A 71 42.91 -20.93 -20.98
C TYR A 71 44.25 -20.91 -20.23
N ASN A 72 44.30 -21.30 -18.95
CA ASN A 72 45.52 -21.31 -18.16
C ASN A 72 46.21 -22.70 -18.16
N PRO A 73 47.38 -22.86 -18.80
CA PRO A 73 48.01 -24.18 -18.98
C PRO A 73 48.66 -24.78 -17.72
N THR A 74 48.77 -24.01 -16.63
CA THR A 74 49.36 -24.47 -15.35
C THR A 74 48.22 -24.78 -14.37
N ASP A 75 48.20 -25.98 -13.79
CA ASP A 75 47.22 -26.43 -12.79
C ASP A 75 45.73 -26.39 -13.22
N VAL A 76 45.47 -26.66 -14.52
CA VAL A 76 44.13 -26.69 -15.15
C VAL A 76 43.07 -27.39 -14.30
N LEU A 77 43.38 -28.56 -13.72
CA LEU A 77 42.40 -29.37 -12.98
C LEU A 77 42.01 -28.78 -11.63
N GLU A 78 42.93 -28.09 -10.93
CA GLU A 78 42.66 -27.45 -9.65
C GLU A 78 41.88 -26.15 -9.88
N ASN A 79 42.32 -25.32 -10.83
CA ASN A 79 41.60 -24.10 -11.22
C ASN A 79 40.18 -24.39 -11.72
N LEU A 80 40.00 -25.44 -12.53
CA LEU A 80 38.68 -25.84 -13.01
C LEU A 80 37.76 -26.29 -11.86
N ARG A 81 38.32 -27.00 -10.87
CA ARG A 81 37.55 -27.42 -9.69
C ARG A 81 37.06 -26.20 -8.89
N ASP A 82 37.95 -25.27 -8.60
CA ASP A 82 37.63 -24.07 -7.82
C ASP A 82 36.60 -23.19 -8.57
N SER A 83 36.73 -23.05 -9.90
CA SER A 83 35.75 -22.32 -10.70
C SER A 83 34.37 -23.00 -10.74
N LEU A 84 34.31 -24.33 -10.73
CA LEU A 84 33.03 -25.06 -10.65
C LEU A 84 32.38 -24.94 -9.26
N GLU A 85 33.17 -24.86 -8.19
CA GLU A 85 32.68 -24.59 -6.84
C GLU A 85 32.07 -23.18 -6.77
N ASN A 86 32.80 -22.16 -7.25
CA ASN A 86 32.30 -20.79 -7.34
C ASN A 86 31.01 -20.67 -8.18
N LEU A 87 30.91 -21.40 -9.30
CA LEU A 87 29.70 -21.43 -10.11
C LEU A 87 28.52 -22.07 -9.37
N THR A 88 28.77 -23.10 -8.57
CA THR A 88 27.74 -23.75 -7.75
C THR A 88 27.21 -22.76 -6.71
N ASP A 89 28.09 -22.07 -6.00
CA ASP A 89 27.72 -21.06 -4.99
C ASP A 89 26.94 -19.90 -5.62
N ALA A 90 27.33 -19.46 -6.82
CA ALA A 90 26.61 -18.40 -7.54
C ALA A 90 25.19 -18.82 -7.97
N LEU A 91 24.99 -20.08 -8.35
CA LEU A 91 23.68 -20.64 -8.69
C LEU A 91 22.78 -20.80 -7.45
N GLU A 92 23.36 -21.14 -6.29
CA GLU A 92 22.63 -21.17 -5.01
C GLU A 92 22.15 -19.77 -4.63
N ASN A 93 23.04 -18.76 -4.68
CA ASN A 93 22.67 -17.36 -4.44
C ASN A 93 21.57 -16.85 -5.40
N LEU A 94 21.62 -17.25 -6.68
CA LEU A 94 20.56 -16.90 -7.64
C LEU A 94 19.23 -17.55 -7.30
N THR A 95 19.25 -18.79 -6.80
CA THR A 95 18.05 -19.51 -6.37
C THR A 95 17.41 -18.79 -5.17
N ASP A 96 18.21 -18.45 -4.16
CA ASP A 96 17.76 -17.71 -2.98
C ASP A 96 17.17 -16.33 -3.36
N ALA A 97 17.81 -15.61 -4.28
CA ALA A 97 17.31 -14.32 -4.76
C ALA A 97 15.95 -14.44 -5.49
N LEU A 98 15.73 -15.53 -6.25
CA LEU A 98 14.45 -15.80 -6.92
C LEU A 98 13.34 -16.20 -5.93
N GLU A 99 13.69 -16.92 -4.86
CA GLU A 99 12.75 -17.20 -3.76
C GLU A 99 12.33 -15.91 -3.06
N ASN A 100 13.29 -15.05 -2.69
CA ASN A 100 12.99 -13.74 -2.10
C ASN A 100 12.11 -12.86 -3.00
N LEU A 101 12.36 -12.86 -4.32
CA LEU A 101 11.52 -12.14 -5.28
C LEU A 101 10.09 -12.70 -5.32
N THR A 102 9.94 -14.02 -5.22
CA THR A 102 8.62 -14.67 -5.18
C THR A 102 7.84 -14.24 -3.94
N ASP A 103 8.48 -14.30 -2.77
CA ASP A 103 7.87 -13.87 -1.50
C ASP A 103 7.49 -12.38 -1.52
N ALA A 104 8.33 -11.52 -2.10
CA ALA A 104 8.02 -10.10 -2.25
C ALA A 104 6.81 -9.84 -3.16
N LEU A 105 6.65 -10.61 -4.24
CA LEU A 105 5.49 -10.53 -5.13
C LEU A 105 4.19 -11.02 -4.47
N GLU A 106 4.27 -12.04 -3.60
CA GLU A 106 3.14 -12.48 -2.79
C GLU A 106 2.70 -11.38 -1.81
N ASN A 107 3.65 -10.77 -1.10
CA ASN A 107 3.38 -9.64 -0.20
C ASN A 107 2.74 -8.45 -0.93
N LEU A 108 3.23 -8.11 -2.13
CA LEU A 108 2.62 -7.06 -2.96
C LEU A 108 1.18 -7.40 -3.35
N THR A 109 0.91 -8.67 -3.67
CA THR A 109 -0.45 -9.12 -4.02
C THR A 109 -1.40 -8.96 -2.84
N ASP A 110 -0.98 -9.36 -1.64
CA ASP A 110 -1.78 -9.20 -0.42
C ASP A 110 -2.01 -7.72 -0.07
N ALA A 111 -0.99 -6.86 -0.23
CA ALA A 111 -1.13 -5.42 -0.02
C ALA A 111 -2.13 -4.77 -0.99
N LEU A 112 -2.12 -5.15 -2.27
CA LEU A 112 -3.08 -4.67 -3.27
C LEU A 112 -4.52 -5.12 -2.96
N LYS A 113 -4.69 -6.31 -2.40
CA LYS A 113 -5.99 -6.78 -1.93
C LYS A 113 -6.49 -5.93 -0.75
N ASN A 114 -5.65 -5.69 0.25
CA ASN A 114 -6.00 -4.84 1.39
C ASN A 114 -6.38 -3.42 0.94
N LEU A 115 -5.68 -2.86 -0.06
CA LEU A 115 -6.04 -1.57 -0.66
C LEU A 115 -7.42 -1.60 -1.33
N THR A 116 -7.74 -2.69 -2.03
CA THR A 116 -9.05 -2.85 -2.66
C THR A 116 -10.16 -2.87 -1.60
N ASP A 117 -9.99 -3.68 -0.54
CA ASP A 117 -10.96 -3.77 0.56
C ASP A 117 -11.15 -2.41 1.26
N ALA A 118 -10.06 -1.65 1.47
CA ALA A 118 -10.13 -0.31 2.05
C ALA A 118 -10.88 0.71 1.16
N LEU A 119 -10.72 0.62 -0.17
CA LEU A 119 -11.46 1.47 -1.12
C LEU A 119 -12.96 1.14 -1.15
N GLU A 120 -13.34 -0.13 -0.99
CA GLU A 120 -14.73 -0.54 -0.83
C GLU A 120 -15.33 0.06 0.44
N ASN A 121 -14.64 -0.07 1.59
CA ASN A 121 -15.07 0.55 2.85
C ASN A 121 -15.23 2.07 2.74
N LEU A 122 -14.32 2.76 2.05
CA LEU A 122 -14.43 4.20 1.80
C LEU A 122 -15.66 4.55 0.96
N THR A 123 -16.00 3.72 -0.02
CA THR A 123 -17.19 3.92 -0.85
C THR A 123 -18.45 3.82 0.00
N ASP A 124 -18.57 2.78 0.84
CA ASP A 124 -19.71 2.59 1.73
C ASP A 124 -19.84 3.75 2.74
N ALA A 125 -18.71 4.24 3.27
CA ALA A 125 -18.72 5.38 4.17
C ALA A 125 -19.18 6.69 3.49
N LEU A 126 -18.80 6.92 2.23
CA LEU A 126 -19.26 8.07 1.46
C LEU A 126 -20.77 8.00 1.15
N GLU A 127 -21.32 6.81 0.95
CA GLU A 127 -22.77 6.61 0.83
C GLU A 127 -23.48 6.99 2.13
N ASN A 128 -22.98 6.51 3.28
CA ASN A 128 -23.53 6.87 4.59
C ASN A 128 -23.47 8.39 4.85
N LEU A 129 -22.36 9.05 4.50
CA LEU A 129 -22.24 10.51 4.61
C LEU A 129 -23.28 11.23 3.74
N THR A 130 -23.54 10.72 2.54
CA THR A 130 -24.54 11.29 1.63
C THR A 130 -25.94 11.24 2.25
N ASP A 131 -26.30 10.12 2.88
CA ASP A 131 -27.58 9.97 3.57
C ASP A 131 -27.68 10.89 4.81
N ALA A 132 -26.61 11.03 5.59
CA ALA A 132 -26.54 11.97 6.70
C ALA A 132 -26.76 13.44 6.28
N LEU A 133 -26.15 13.86 5.17
CA LEU A 133 -26.34 15.21 4.60
C LEU A 133 -27.78 15.46 4.11
N LYS A 134 -28.44 14.41 3.60
CA LYS A 134 -29.85 14.47 3.22
C LYS A 134 -30.74 14.68 4.44
N ASN A 135 -30.49 13.96 5.54
CA ASN A 135 -31.20 14.14 6.80
C ASN A 135 -31.04 15.56 7.36
N LEU A 136 -29.82 16.12 7.31
CA LEU A 136 -29.57 17.52 7.70
C LEU A 136 -30.38 18.50 6.83
N THR A 137 -30.45 18.24 5.53
CA THR A 137 -31.24 19.07 4.60
C THR A 137 -32.73 19.05 4.95
N ASP A 138 -33.27 17.88 5.32
CA ASP A 138 -34.66 17.73 5.76
C ASP A 138 -34.91 18.45 7.10
N ALA A 139 -33.96 18.41 8.05
CA ALA A 139 -34.06 19.16 9.30
C ALA A 139 -34.10 20.69 9.08
N LEU A 140 -33.27 21.21 8.17
CA LEU A 140 -33.28 22.64 7.79
C LEU A 140 -34.59 23.06 7.13
N LYS A 141 -35.20 22.16 6.36
CA LYS A 141 -36.53 22.41 5.78
C LYS A 141 -37.60 22.48 6.87
N ASN A 142 -37.58 21.56 7.84
CA ASN A 142 -38.51 21.60 8.98
C ASN A 142 -38.37 22.88 9.80
N LEU A 143 -37.14 23.37 10.01
CA LEU A 143 -36.90 24.67 10.65
C LEU A 143 -37.53 25.82 9.86
N THR A 144 -37.39 25.81 8.54
CA THR A 144 -38.00 26.83 7.66
C THR A 144 -39.52 26.83 7.79
N ASP A 145 -40.15 25.66 7.82
CA ASP A 145 -41.59 25.52 7.99
C ASP A 145 -42.04 25.96 9.40
N ALA A 146 -41.29 25.63 10.44
CA ALA A 146 -41.56 26.09 11.81
C ALA A 146 -41.50 27.62 11.95
N LEU A 147 -40.49 28.26 11.35
CA LEU A 147 -40.35 29.72 11.32
C LEU A 147 -41.50 30.40 10.56
N LYS A 148 -41.99 29.78 9.49
CA LYS A 148 -43.17 30.25 8.76
C LYS A 148 -44.42 30.16 9.63
N ASN A 149 -44.63 29.04 10.32
CA ASN A 149 -45.76 28.87 11.25
C ASN A 149 -45.71 29.89 12.40
N LEU A 150 -44.52 30.18 12.94
CA LEU A 150 -44.33 31.25 13.93
C LEU A 150 -44.71 32.62 13.38
N THR A 151 -44.30 32.93 12.15
CA THR A 151 -44.67 34.18 11.47
C THR A 151 -46.18 34.30 11.31
N ASP A 152 -46.86 33.24 10.89
CA ASP A 152 -48.31 33.19 10.73
C ASP A 152 -49.03 33.31 12.09
N ALA A 153 -48.53 32.67 13.14
CA ALA A 153 -49.06 32.79 14.50
C ALA A 153 -48.95 34.23 15.05
N LEU A 154 -47.81 34.89 14.84
CA LEU A 154 -47.60 36.30 15.22
C LEU A 154 -48.52 37.25 14.45
N LYS A 155 -48.76 36.98 13.16
CA LYS A 155 -49.74 37.74 12.36
C LYS A 155 -51.15 37.54 12.89
N ASN A 156 -51.56 36.30 13.17
CA ASN A 156 -52.86 36.00 13.77
C ASN A 156 -53.03 36.67 15.14
N LEU A 157 -51.98 36.74 15.97
CA LEU A 157 -52.01 37.49 17.24
C LEU A 157 -52.27 38.98 17.04
N THR A 158 -51.72 39.56 15.98
CA THR A 158 -51.96 40.97 15.60
C THR A 158 -53.41 41.18 15.17
N ASP A 159 -54.00 40.21 14.45
CA ASP A 159 -55.39 40.25 13.98
C ASP A 159 -56.42 39.89 15.08
N ALA A 160 -56.04 39.11 16.09
CA ALA A 160 -56.93 38.50 17.09
C ALA A 160 -57.20 39.33 18.36
N PHE A 161 -57.22 40.66 18.27
CA PHE A 161 -57.64 41.57 19.35
C PHE A 161 -59.05 41.28 19.95
N TYR A 162 -59.76 40.27 19.44
CA TYR A 162 -61.11 39.84 19.87
C TYR A 162 -61.22 38.39 20.41
N ASN A 163 -60.17 37.55 20.41
CA ASN A 163 -60.21 36.20 21.03
C ASN A 163 -58.81 35.66 21.45
N PRO A 164 -58.32 35.95 22.67
CA PRO A 164 -56.91 35.76 23.04
C PRO A 164 -56.49 34.32 23.38
N THR A 165 -57.39 33.43 23.80
CA THR A 165 -57.01 32.14 24.41
C THR A 165 -56.51 31.09 23.41
N GLY A 166 -57.20 30.91 22.27
CA GLY A 166 -56.79 29.91 21.26
C GLY A 166 -55.53 30.31 20.48
N VAL A 167 -55.19 31.60 20.44
CA VAL A 167 -53.95 32.09 19.82
C VAL A 167 -52.74 31.80 20.71
N LEU A 168 -52.90 31.89 22.03
CA LEU A 168 -51.85 31.58 23.00
C LEU A 168 -51.48 30.08 23.01
N GLU A 169 -52.45 29.19 22.85
CA GLU A 169 -52.20 27.74 22.72
C GLU A 169 -51.41 27.43 21.43
N ASN A 170 -51.84 27.94 20.28
CA ASN A 170 -51.09 27.77 19.01
C ASN A 170 -49.67 28.36 19.08
N LEU A 171 -49.48 29.52 19.72
CA LEU A 171 -48.16 30.11 19.88
C LEU A 171 -47.26 29.24 20.76
N ARG A 172 -47.81 28.64 21.82
CA ARG A 172 -47.08 27.72 22.69
C ARG A 172 -46.63 26.48 21.92
N ASP A 173 -47.52 25.85 21.17
CA ASP A 173 -47.20 24.64 20.40
C ASP A 173 -46.13 24.92 19.33
N VAL A 174 -46.17 26.10 18.69
CA VAL A 174 -45.13 26.51 17.73
C VAL A 174 -43.79 26.74 18.41
N LEU A 175 -43.77 27.35 19.61
CA LEU A 175 -42.54 27.56 20.36
C LEU A 175 -41.92 26.24 20.82
N GLU A 176 -42.73 25.27 21.24
CA GLU A 176 -42.27 23.92 21.62
C GLU A 176 -41.64 23.20 20.41
N ASN A 177 -42.32 23.18 19.26
CA ASN A 177 -41.75 22.62 18.03
C ASN A 177 -40.45 23.33 17.58
N LEU A 178 -40.36 24.65 17.75
CA LEU A 178 -39.14 25.38 17.40
C LEU A 178 -37.98 25.03 18.33
N THR A 179 -38.24 24.84 19.63
CA THR A 179 -37.23 24.37 20.58
C THR A 179 -36.69 23.00 20.19
N ASP A 180 -37.56 22.04 19.89
CA ASP A 180 -37.16 20.68 19.50
C ASP A 180 -36.32 20.69 18.21
N VAL A 181 -36.68 21.51 17.22
CA VAL A 181 -35.91 21.63 15.98
C VAL A 181 -34.53 22.26 16.21
N LEU A 182 -34.43 23.26 17.10
CA LEU A 182 -33.17 23.92 17.41
C LEU A 182 -32.22 23.02 18.20
N GLU A 183 -32.73 22.18 19.10
CA GLU A 183 -31.93 21.17 19.81
C GLU A 183 -31.35 20.15 18.82
N ASN A 184 -32.19 19.57 17.95
CA ASN A 184 -31.74 18.63 16.92
C ASN A 184 -30.69 19.23 15.97
N LEU A 185 -30.86 20.50 15.57
CA LEU A 185 -29.88 21.19 14.73
C LEU A 185 -28.56 21.43 15.44
N ARG A 186 -28.61 21.81 16.72
CA ARG A 186 -27.41 22.04 17.53
C ARG A 186 -26.60 20.75 17.66
N ASP A 187 -27.24 19.66 18.05
CA ASP A 187 -26.57 18.37 18.23
C ASP A 187 -25.93 17.90 16.92
N SER A 188 -26.64 18.06 15.79
CA SER A 188 -26.10 17.75 14.46
C SER A 188 -24.85 18.58 14.09
N LEU A 189 -24.79 19.85 14.52
CA LEU A 189 -23.66 20.74 14.22
C LEU A 189 -22.46 20.48 15.13
N GLU A 190 -22.69 20.11 16.39
CA GLU A 190 -21.62 19.75 17.34
C GLU A 190 -20.90 18.49 16.86
N THR A 191 -21.66 17.42 16.55
CA THR A 191 -21.12 16.19 15.96
C THR A 191 -20.35 16.44 14.65
N LEU A 192 -20.89 17.26 13.75
CA LEU A 192 -20.21 17.60 12.51
C LEU A 192 -18.87 18.30 12.77
N THR A 193 -18.78 19.11 13.82
CA THR A 193 -17.54 19.83 14.16
C THR A 193 -16.46 18.87 14.64
N ASP A 194 -16.78 18.01 15.61
CA ASP A 194 -15.80 17.08 16.20
C ASP A 194 -15.23 16.11 15.15
N VAL A 195 -16.06 15.58 14.26
CA VAL A 195 -15.57 14.67 13.24
C VAL A 195 -14.80 15.40 12.13
N LEU A 196 -15.11 16.65 11.80
CA LEU A 196 -14.30 17.43 10.86
C LEU A 196 -12.87 17.69 11.38
N GLU A 197 -12.70 17.84 12.69
CA GLU A 197 -11.37 17.90 13.31
C GLU A 197 -10.63 16.56 13.12
N ASN A 198 -11.25 15.43 13.47
CA ASN A 198 -10.64 14.09 13.28
C ASN A 198 -10.33 13.79 11.80
N LEU A 199 -11.23 14.15 10.88
CA LEU A 199 -11.03 13.96 9.44
C LEU A 199 -9.82 14.76 8.94
N THR A 200 -9.58 15.94 9.50
CA THR A 200 -8.43 16.76 9.15
C THR A 200 -7.13 16.02 9.50
N ASP A 201 -7.04 15.48 10.72
CA ASP A 201 -5.87 14.71 11.18
C ASP A 201 -5.63 13.46 10.31
N VAL A 202 -6.68 12.71 9.97
CA VAL A 202 -6.54 11.52 9.10
C VAL A 202 -6.09 11.89 7.69
N LEU A 203 -6.59 13.00 7.12
CA LEU A 203 -6.17 13.48 5.79
C LEU A 203 -4.71 13.95 5.77
N GLU A 204 -4.22 14.52 6.86
CA GLU A 204 -2.79 14.84 7.02
C GLU A 204 -1.94 13.56 7.01
N ASN A 205 -2.32 12.54 7.79
CA ASN A 205 -1.65 11.24 7.79
C ASN A 205 -1.66 10.55 6.41
N LEU A 206 -2.81 10.57 5.73
CA LEU A 206 -2.95 10.02 4.37
C LEU A 206 -2.01 10.72 3.38
N THR A 207 -1.81 12.03 3.53
CA THR A 207 -0.89 12.80 2.68
C THR A 207 0.55 12.33 2.87
N GLU A 208 0.99 12.14 4.10
CA GLU A 208 2.34 11.62 4.41
C GLU A 208 2.55 10.21 3.84
N VAL A 209 1.57 9.31 3.99
CA VAL A 209 1.67 7.95 3.44
C VAL A 209 1.73 7.97 1.91
N LEU A 210 1.01 8.86 1.23
CA LEU A 210 1.09 9.00 -0.23
C LEU A 210 2.44 9.53 -0.71
N GLU A 211 3.10 10.39 0.07
CA GLU A 211 4.47 10.83 -0.21
C GLU A 211 5.45 9.64 -0.09
N ASN A 212 5.35 8.85 1.00
CA ASN A 212 6.19 7.67 1.17
C ASN A 212 5.97 6.63 0.06
N LEU A 213 4.72 6.37 -0.33
CA LEU A 213 4.39 5.45 -1.44
C LEU A 213 5.04 5.92 -2.76
N ARG A 214 5.03 7.24 -3.01
CA ARG A 214 5.66 7.80 -4.20
C ARG A 214 7.17 7.55 -4.19
N ASP A 215 7.82 7.74 -3.05
CA ASP A 215 9.26 7.52 -2.91
C ASP A 215 9.61 6.03 -3.10
N SER A 216 8.83 5.11 -2.55
CA SER A 216 9.03 3.67 -2.77
C SER A 216 8.83 3.26 -4.24
N LEU A 217 7.91 3.90 -4.97
CA LEU A 217 7.74 3.69 -6.41
C LEU A 217 8.93 4.23 -7.23
N GLU A 218 9.54 5.34 -6.80
CA GLU A 218 10.76 5.88 -7.41
C GLU A 218 11.94 4.90 -7.20
N ASN A 219 12.14 4.43 -5.97
CA ASN A 219 13.17 3.42 -5.65
C ASN A 219 12.98 2.11 -6.42
N LEU A 220 11.73 1.63 -6.55
CA LEU A 220 11.41 0.46 -7.34
C LEU A 220 11.77 0.67 -8.82
N THR A 221 11.49 1.87 -9.36
CA THR A 221 11.83 2.23 -10.73
C THR A 221 13.35 2.18 -10.94
N ASP A 222 14.13 2.76 -10.02
CA ASP A 222 15.58 2.74 -10.06
C ASP A 222 16.14 1.30 -9.99
N SER A 223 15.58 0.45 -9.13
CA SER A 223 15.97 -0.96 -9.03
C SER A 223 15.66 -1.75 -10.30
N LEU A 224 14.51 -1.47 -10.93
CA LEU A 224 14.17 -2.08 -12.22
C LEU A 224 15.07 -1.57 -13.36
N GLU A 225 15.50 -0.31 -13.33
CA GLU A 225 16.49 0.21 -14.29
C GLU A 225 17.86 -0.45 -14.10
N ASN A 226 18.26 -0.74 -12.85
CA ASN A 226 19.50 -1.47 -12.56
C ASN A 226 19.42 -2.94 -12.99
N LEU A 227 18.24 -3.57 -12.92
CA LEU A 227 17.98 -4.89 -13.46
C LEU A 227 17.78 -4.85 -14.98
N THR A 228 18.79 -4.41 -15.73
CA THR A 228 18.70 -4.33 -17.19
C THR A 228 18.58 -5.72 -17.84
N LEU A 229 17.85 -5.78 -18.97
CA LEU A 229 17.88 -6.94 -19.88
C LEU A 229 19.32 -7.28 -20.33
N GLU A 230 20.21 -6.29 -20.32
CA GLU A 230 21.64 -6.43 -20.62
C GLU A 230 22.33 -7.30 -19.57
N ASN A 231 22.15 -7.05 -18.26
CA ASN A 231 22.75 -7.90 -17.21
C ASN A 231 22.32 -9.37 -17.32
N LEU A 232 21.04 -9.62 -17.63
CA LEU A 232 20.53 -10.98 -17.82
C LEU A 232 21.04 -11.61 -19.13
N THR A 233 21.11 -10.82 -20.21
CA THR A 233 21.62 -11.30 -21.51
C THR A 233 23.11 -11.62 -21.43
N ASP A 234 23.89 -10.76 -20.78
CA ASP A 234 25.32 -10.95 -20.56
C ASP A 234 25.59 -12.18 -19.71
N ALA A 235 24.81 -12.39 -18.64
CA ALA A 235 24.92 -13.61 -17.83
C ALA A 235 24.62 -14.88 -18.65
N LEU A 236 23.60 -14.84 -19.52
CA LEU A 236 23.23 -15.95 -20.40
C LEU A 236 24.24 -16.20 -21.52
N GLU A 237 24.82 -15.15 -22.10
CA GLU A 237 25.86 -15.25 -23.13
C GLU A 237 27.14 -15.84 -22.51
N ASN A 238 27.59 -15.32 -21.36
CA ASN A 238 28.72 -15.88 -20.61
C ASN A 238 28.49 -17.33 -20.20
N LEU A 239 27.24 -17.70 -19.86
CA LEU A 239 26.90 -19.09 -19.54
C LEU A 239 27.00 -19.98 -20.77
N THR A 240 26.54 -19.50 -21.91
CA THR A 240 26.60 -20.21 -23.19
C THR A 240 28.05 -20.45 -23.60
N ASP A 241 28.89 -19.42 -23.53
CA ASP A 241 30.32 -19.49 -23.85
C ASP A 241 31.06 -20.45 -22.90
N ALA A 242 30.78 -20.38 -21.60
CA ALA A 242 31.38 -21.28 -20.62
C ALA A 242 30.99 -22.75 -20.87
N LEU A 243 29.73 -23.03 -21.25
CA LEU A 243 29.25 -24.36 -21.59
C LEU A 243 29.87 -24.89 -22.91
N GLU A 244 30.07 -24.01 -23.90
CA GLU A 244 30.75 -24.36 -25.15
C GLU A 244 32.22 -24.71 -24.88
N ASN A 245 32.93 -23.91 -24.09
CA ASN A 245 34.32 -24.19 -23.68
C ASN A 245 34.46 -25.51 -22.91
N LEU A 246 33.54 -25.80 -21.97
CA LEU A 246 33.50 -27.08 -21.27
C LEU A 246 33.27 -28.25 -22.23
N THR A 247 32.39 -28.07 -23.22
CA THR A 247 32.08 -29.07 -24.23
C THR A 247 33.30 -29.34 -25.11
N ASP A 248 33.96 -28.30 -25.62
CA ASP A 248 35.16 -28.41 -26.45
C ASP A 248 36.32 -29.09 -25.71
N ALA A 249 36.54 -28.76 -24.43
CA ALA A 249 37.53 -29.42 -23.59
C ALA A 249 37.24 -30.93 -23.41
N PHE A 250 35.97 -31.33 -23.39
CA PHE A 250 35.56 -32.74 -23.30
C PHE A 250 35.69 -33.50 -24.63
N TYR A 251 35.38 -32.86 -25.77
CA TYR A 251 35.37 -33.51 -27.08
C TYR A 251 36.72 -33.43 -27.82
N ASN A 252 37.59 -32.49 -27.47
CA ASN A 252 38.93 -32.35 -28.01
C ASN A 252 39.99 -32.30 -26.88
N PRO A 253 40.19 -33.40 -26.13
CA PRO A 253 41.15 -33.44 -25.02
C PRO A 253 42.60 -33.27 -25.47
N THR A 254 42.85 -33.20 -26.78
CA THR A 254 44.18 -33.14 -27.41
C THR A 254 44.98 -31.93 -26.96
N ASP A 255 44.37 -30.76 -26.78
CA ASP A 255 45.07 -29.52 -26.38
C ASP A 255 45.38 -29.52 -24.86
N VAL A 256 44.47 -30.05 -24.04
CA VAL A 256 44.70 -30.23 -22.59
C VAL A 256 45.78 -31.30 -22.35
N LEU A 257 45.76 -32.38 -23.14
CA LEU A 257 46.77 -33.43 -23.11
C LEU A 257 48.10 -33.00 -23.73
N GLU A 258 48.11 -32.13 -24.74
CA GLU A 258 49.33 -31.50 -25.29
C GLU A 258 49.96 -30.54 -24.29
N ASN A 259 49.18 -29.71 -23.60
CA ASN A 259 49.70 -28.85 -22.54
C ASN A 259 50.24 -29.65 -21.33
N LEU A 260 49.53 -30.68 -20.88
CA LEU A 260 50.05 -31.60 -19.86
C LEU A 260 51.31 -32.33 -20.34
N ARG A 261 51.38 -32.67 -21.63
CA ARG A 261 52.56 -33.29 -22.25
C ARG A 261 53.73 -32.32 -22.31
N ASP A 262 53.53 -31.06 -22.68
CA ASP A 262 54.59 -30.04 -22.74
C ASP A 262 55.14 -29.71 -21.34
N VAL A 263 54.27 -29.68 -20.32
CA VAL A 263 54.67 -29.54 -18.91
C VAL A 263 55.47 -30.77 -18.43
N LEU A 264 55.10 -31.98 -18.86
CA LEU A 264 55.80 -33.22 -18.50
C LEU A 264 57.09 -33.45 -19.33
N GLU A 265 57.15 -32.97 -20.56
CA GLU A 265 58.31 -33.09 -21.46
C GLU A 265 59.40 -32.02 -21.18
N ASN A 266 59.09 -30.98 -20.39
CA ASN A 266 60.04 -29.93 -20.01
C ASN A 266 60.31 -29.83 -18.48
N PRO A 267 60.89 -30.87 -17.84
CA PRO A 267 61.13 -30.91 -16.39
C PRO A 267 62.22 -29.93 -15.89
N ARG A 268 62.75 -29.05 -16.74
CA ARG A 268 63.83 -28.12 -16.39
C ARG A 268 63.36 -26.91 -15.58
N ASP A 269 62.09 -26.52 -15.70
CA ASP A 269 61.54 -25.35 -14.99
C ASP A 269 60.96 -25.70 -13.61
N VAL A 270 60.79 -27.00 -13.29
CA VAL A 270 60.28 -27.47 -11.99
C VAL A 270 61.36 -27.51 -10.90
N LEU A 271 62.65 -27.44 -11.26
CA LEU A 271 63.77 -27.56 -10.32
C LEU A 271 64.43 -26.23 -9.90
N GLU A 272 63.93 -25.07 -10.36
CA GLU A 272 64.48 -23.76 -9.94
C GLU A 272 63.74 -23.10 -8.75
N ILE A 273 62.75 -23.78 -8.16
CA ILE A 273 61.97 -23.27 -7.00
C ILE A 273 61.98 -24.27 -5.81
N LEU A 274 63.15 -24.84 -5.48
CA LEU A 274 63.45 -25.41 -4.15
C LEU A 274 64.70 -24.74 -3.58
#